data_AF-A0A0F2NJT1-F1
#
_entry.id   AF-A0A0F2NJT1-F1
#
_cell.length_a   1.000
_cell.length_b   1.000
_cell.length_c   1.000
_cell.angle_alpha   90.00
_cell.angle_beta   90.00
_cell.angle_gamma   90.00
#
_symmetry.space_group_name_H-M   'P 1'
#
loop_
_entity.id
_entity.type
_entity.pdbx_description
1 polymer ?
#
loop_
_entity_poly.entity_id
_entity_poly.type
_entity_poly.pdbx_seq_one_letter_code
_entity_poly.pdbx_strand_id
1 'polypeptide(L)'
;MKKYTDAGGNSIQYDYDPVGNLVSLTYPGGKQVRYQYDAANRLITVTDWAGRITSYDYDANSRLLKTTRPDGTVQTSVYDAAGQLLQQKDIDGKGNVIVQYDYTYDGAGNPMHH
;
A
#
# COMPACT_ATOMS: atom_id res chain seq x y z
N MET A 1 0.55 14.59 17.86
CA MET A 1 1.83 13.90 18.19
C MET A 1 1.61 13.01 19.40
N LYS A 2 2.04 11.74 19.33
CA LYS A 2 2.16 10.80 20.46
C LYS A 2 3.59 10.27 20.50
N LYS A 3 4.17 10.10 21.69
CA LYS A 3 5.54 9.61 21.89
C LYS A 3 5.54 8.54 22.97
N TYR A 4 6.22 7.42 22.69
CA TYR A 4 6.43 6.33 23.65
C TYR A 4 7.93 6.18 23.88
N THR A 5 8.35 6.13 25.15
CA THR A 5 9.75 6.01 25.54
C THR A 5 9.91 4.75 26.39
N ASP A 6 10.87 3.89 26.06
CA ASP A 6 11.20 2.72 26.87
C ASP A 6 12.07 3.09 28.08
N ALA A 7 12.33 2.13 28.97
CA ALA A 7 13.18 2.34 30.15
C ALA A 7 14.64 2.67 29.81
N GLY A 8 15.09 2.40 28.57
CA GLY A 8 16.41 2.73 28.06
C GLY A 8 16.52 4.12 27.43
N GLY A 9 15.42 4.90 27.42
CA GLY A 9 15.39 6.24 26.82
C GLY A 9 15.19 6.24 25.30
N ASN A 10 15.02 5.08 24.67
CA ASN A 10 14.66 5.01 23.26
C ASN A 10 13.21 5.43 23.09
N SER A 11 12.92 6.24 22.08
CA SER A 11 11.55 6.70 21.85
C SER A 11 11.10 6.53 20.41
N ILE A 12 9.83 6.14 20.26
CA ILE A 12 9.11 6.13 19.00
C ILE A 12 8.10 7.28 19.02
N GLN A 13 8.08 8.08 17.97
CA GLN A 13 7.15 9.20 17.80
C GLN A 13 6.20 8.93 16.64
N TYR A 14 4.93 9.29 16.86
CA TYR A 14 3.82 9.18 15.91
C TYR A 14 3.19 10.55 15.73
N ASP A 15 3.10 11.02 14.50
CA ASP A 15 2.40 12.25 14.14
C ASP A 15 1.19 11.91 13.29
N TYR A 16 0.08 12.56 13.56
CA TYR A 16 -1.20 12.29 12.91
C TYR A 16 -1.75 13.56 12.30
N ASP A 17 -2.50 13.44 11.21
CA ASP A 17 -3.30 14.53 10.66
C ASP A 17 -4.57 14.80 11.53
N PRO A 18 -5.37 15.84 11.24
CA PRO A 18 -6.56 16.17 12.01
C PRO A 18 -7.67 15.10 12.02
N VAL A 19 -7.68 14.20 11.03
CA VAL A 19 -8.68 13.12 10.92
C VAL A 19 -8.18 11.78 11.48
N GLY A 20 -6.95 11.76 12.00
CA GLY A 20 -6.39 10.64 12.74
C GLY A 20 -5.53 9.69 11.90
N ASN A 21 -5.19 10.03 10.66
CA ASN A 21 -4.25 9.24 9.87
C ASN A 21 -2.82 9.48 10.36
N LEU A 22 -2.02 8.41 10.45
CA LEU A 22 -0.60 8.50 10.81
C LEU A 22 0.18 9.11 9.64
N VAL A 23 0.75 10.31 9.79
CA VAL A 23 1.53 10.99 8.73
C VAL A 23 3.04 10.83 8.89
N SER A 24 3.52 10.52 10.10
CA SER A 24 4.94 10.31 10.36
C SER A 24 5.16 9.34 11.53
N LEU A 25 6.09 8.42 11.33
CA LEU A 25 6.62 7.50 12.34
C LEU A 25 8.13 7.71 12.44
N THR A 26 8.61 8.12 13.62
CA THR A 26 10.05 8.32 13.87
C THR A 26 10.54 7.30 14.87
N TYR A 27 11.49 6.47 14.46
CA TYR A 27 12.15 5.46 15.29
C TYR A 27 13.28 6.07 16.15
N PRO A 28 13.73 5.35 17.19
CA PRO A 28 14.97 5.67 17.88
C PRO A 28 16.12 5.82 16.88
N GLY A 29 16.92 6.89 17.02
CA GLY A 29 17.97 7.23 16.07
C GLY A 29 17.53 8.10 14.89
N GLY A 30 16.29 8.62 14.90
CA GLY A 30 15.83 9.65 13.96
C GLY A 30 15.42 9.15 12.58
N LYS A 31 15.41 7.82 12.35
CA LYS A 31 14.88 7.24 11.11
C LYS A 31 13.38 7.50 11.05
N GLN A 32 12.93 8.18 10.00
CA GLN A 32 11.54 8.58 9.83
C GLN A 32 10.89 7.87 8.64
N VAL A 33 9.65 7.41 8.81
CA VAL A 33 8.76 6.96 7.74
C VAL A 33 7.62 7.98 7.63
N ARG A 34 7.31 8.42 6.41
CA ARG A 34 6.23 9.37 6.11
C ARG A 34 5.13 8.70 5.32
N TYR A 35 3.91 9.10 5.59
CA TYR A 35 2.70 8.55 4.98
C TYR A 35 1.88 9.68 4.40
N GLN A 36 1.28 9.46 3.23
CA GLN A 36 0.41 10.43 2.58
C GLN A 36 -0.90 9.76 2.19
N TYR A 37 -1.98 10.51 2.30
CA TYR A 37 -3.34 10.02 2.07
C TYR A 37 -4.04 10.89 1.04
N ASP A 38 -4.95 10.30 0.27
CA ASP A 38 -5.85 11.06 -0.60
C ASP A 38 -7.03 11.67 0.20
N ALA A 39 -7.89 12.42 -0.51
CA ALA A 39 -9.07 13.05 0.10
C ALA A 39 -10.11 12.05 0.64
N ALA A 40 -10.01 10.77 0.26
CA ALA A 40 -10.84 9.69 0.79
C ALA A 40 -10.18 8.94 1.97
N ASN A 41 -9.09 9.50 2.54
CA ASN A 41 -8.30 8.92 3.63
C ASN A 41 -7.62 7.59 3.28
N ARG A 42 -7.30 7.37 2.00
CA ARG A 42 -6.60 6.16 1.55
C ARG A 42 -5.12 6.43 1.40
N LEU A 43 -4.28 5.52 1.89
CA LEU A 43 -2.82 5.65 1.86
C LEU A 43 -2.31 5.61 0.42
N ILE A 44 -1.81 6.72 -0.11
CA ILE A 44 -1.30 6.80 -1.49
C ILE A 44 0.22 6.73 -1.57
N THR A 45 0.94 6.99 -0.47
CA THR A 45 2.41 6.95 -0.47
C THR A 45 2.97 6.61 0.91
N VAL A 46 4.00 5.77 0.92
CA VAL A 46 4.91 5.55 2.05
C VAL A 46 6.32 5.91 1.61
N THR A 47 6.99 6.80 2.34
CA THR A 47 8.40 7.16 2.11
C THR A 47 9.20 6.75 3.33
N ASP A 48 10.20 5.88 3.15
CA ASP A 48 11.06 5.44 4.25
C ASP A 48 12.19 6.43 4.54
N TRP A 49 13.00 6.12 5.57
CA TRP A 49 14.11 6.98 6.00
C TRP A 49 15.24 7.12 4.98
N ALA A 50 15.29 6.25 3.96
CA ALA A 50 16.23 6.31 2.85
C ALA A 50 15.66 7.08 1.64
N GLY A 51 14.46 7.65 1.76
CA GLY A 51 13.77 8.34 0.66
C GLY A 51 13.17 7.38 -0.37
N ARG A 52 13.11 6.08 -0.09
CA ARG A 52 12.49 5.09 -0.98
C ARG A 52 10.98 5.20 -0.87
N ILE A 53 10.31 5.21 -2.02
CA ILE A 53 8.87 5.49 -2.13
C ILE A 53 8.13 4.23 -2.58
N THR A 54 7.10 3.86 -1.83
CA THR A 54 6.05 2.94 -2.27
C THR A 54 4.78 3.75 -2.50
N SER A 55 4.15 3.61 -3.68
CA SER A 55 2.89 4.29 -4.00
C SER A 55 1.75 3.31 -4.25
N TYR A 56 0.53 3.78 -4.02
CA TYR A 56 -0.70 2.98 -4.11
C TYR A 56 -1.75 3.74 -4.90
N ASP A 57 -2.33 3.08 -5.90
CA ASP A 57 -3.44 3.63 -6.70
C ASP A 57 -4.71 2.82 -6.43
N TYR A 58 -5.84 3.51 -6.35
CA TYR A 58 -7.14 2.92 -6.03
C TYR A 58 -8.18 3.32 -7.05
N ASP A 59 -9.21 2.48 -7.21
CA ASP A 59 -10.40 2.84 -7.97
C ASP A 59 -11.40 3.68 -7.15
N ALA A 60 -12.54 4.02 -7.75
CA ALA A 60 -13.60 4.79 -7.09
C ALA A 60 -14.25 4.06 -5.90
N ASN A 61 -14.15 2.72 -5.83
CA ASN A 61 -14.68 1.89 -4.76
C ASN A 61 -13.64 1.58 -3.69
N SER A 62 -12.49 2.26 -3.70
CA SER A 62 -11.39 2.07 -2.75
C SER A 62 -10.72 0.70 -2.81
N ARG A 63 -10.79 0.04 -3.97
CA ARG A 63 -10.04 -1.20 -4.25
C ARG A 63 -8.67 -0.85 -4.80
N LEU A 64 -7.64 -1.54 -4.34
CA LEU A 64 -6.24 -1.29 -4.72
C LEU A 64 -5.99 -1.78 -6.15
N LEU A 65 -5.71 -0.86 -7.07
CA LEU A 65 -5.42 -1.17 -8.47
C LEU A 65 -3.94 -1.43 -8.72
N LYS A 66 -3.07 -0.71 -8.00
CA LYS A 66 -1.63 -0.76 -8.26
C LYS A 66 -0.82 -0.47 -7.01
N THR A 67 0.26 -1.21 -6.81
CA THR A 67 1.34 -0.86 -5.88
C THR A 67 2.63 -0.73 -6.67
N THR A 68 3.30 0.41 -6.56
CA THR A 68 4.65 0.61 -7.14
C THR A 68 5.66 0.61 -6.01
N ARG A 69 6.65 -0.28 -6.07
CA ARG A 69 7.70 -0.40 -5.04
C ARG A 69 8.96 0.39 -5.44
N PRO A 70 9.86 0.68 -4.48
CA PRO A 70 11.05 1.50 -4.75
C PRO A 70 12.05 0.90 -5.74
N ASP A 71 12.03 -0.42 -5.93
CA ASP A 71 12.88 -1.12 -6.90
C ASP A 71 12.29 -1.09 -8.33
N GLY A 72 11.18 -0.38 -8.52
CA GLY A 72 10.45 -0.29 -9.78
C GLY A 72 9.48 -1.45 -10.01
N THR A 73 9.46 -2.48 -9.15
CA THR A 73 8.48 -3.56 -9.27
C THR A 73 7.07 -3.03 -9.03
N VAL A 74 6.13 -3.55 -9.81
CA VAL A 74 4.73 -3.14 -9.79
C VAL A 74 3.86 -4.35 -9.58
N GLN A 75 2.91 -4.26 -8.65
CA GLN A 75 1.78 -5.18 -8.59
C GLN A 75 0.54 -4.46 -9.13
N THR A 76 -0.25 -5.13 -9.96
CA THR A 76 -1.55 -4.61 -10.45
C THR A 76 -2.67 -5.59 -10.18
N SER A 77 -3.88 -5.06 -9.98
CA SER A 77 -5.11 -5.82 -9.76
C SER A 77 -6.23 -5.29 -10.65
N VAL A 78 -7.04 -6.19 -11.19
CA VAL A 78 -8.26 -5.87 -11.95
C VAL A 78 -9.44 -6.51 -11.25
N TYR A 79 -10.52 -5.76 -11.10
CA TYR A 79 -11.74 -6.24 -10.46
C TYR A 79 -12.93 -6.14 -11.40
N ASP A 80 -13.91 -7.00 -11.20
CA ASP A 80 -15.21 -6.90 -11.86
C ASP A 80 -16.11 -5.82 -11.20
N ALA A 81 -17.36 -5.72 -11.66
CA ALA A 81 -18.34 -4.80 -11.08
C ALA A 81 -18.82 -5.22 -9.68
N ALA A 82 -18.70 -6.50 -9.32
CA ALA A 82 -19.15 -7.05 -8.04
C ALA A 82 -18.08 -6.95 -6.94
N GLY A 83 -16.83 -6.59 -7.26
CA GLY A 83 -15.75 -6.54 -6.28
C GLY A 83 -14.74 -7.68 -6.37
N GLN A 84 -14.95 -8.65 -7.26
CA GLN A 84 -14.16 -9.87 -7.36
C GLN A 84 -12.89 -9.60 -8.17
N LEU A 85 -11.77 -10.17 -7.74
CA LEU A 85 -10.46 -9.98 -8.36
C LEU A 85 -10.37 -10.83 -9.62
N LEU A 86 -10.39 -10.23 -10.81
CA LEU A 86 -10.28 -10.96 -12.08
C LEU A 86 -8.83 -11.26 -12.46
N GLN A 87 -7.89 -10.40 -12.05
CA GLN A 87 -6.49 -10.55 -12.41
C GLN A 87 -5.58 -9.91 -11.38
N GLN A 88 -4.45 -10.54 -11.12
CA GLN A 88 -3.32 -9.96 -10.40
C GLN A 88 -2.03 -10.21 -11.18
N LYS A 89 -1.18 -9.19 -11.31
CA LYS A 89 0.14 -9.29 -11.98
C LYS A 89 1.23 -8.68 -11.12
N ASP A 90 2.37 -9.35 -11.02
CA ASP A 90 3.61 -8.71 -10.60
C ASP A 90 4.51 -8.48 -11.81
N ILE A 91 5.10 -7.29 -11.88
CA ILE A 91 5.85 -6.77 -13.02
C ILE A 91 7.20 -6.27 -12.49
N ASP A 92 8.29 -6.58 -13.18
CA ASP A 92 9.61 -6.07 -12.84
C ASP A 92 9.77 -4.56 -13.19
N GLY A 93 10.86 -3.94 -12.74
CA GLY A 93 11.14 -2.53 -13.03
C GLY A 93 11.39 -2.20 -14.51
N LYS A 94 11.43 -3.21 -15.39
CA LYS A 94 11.56 -3.05 -16.85
C LYS A 94 10.23 -3.24 -17.59
N GLY A 95 9.16 -3.58 -16.87
CA GLY A 95 7.84 -3.82 -17.44
C GLY A 95 7.56 -5.28 -17.82
N ASN A 96 8.42 -6.23 -17.48
CA ASN A 96 8.19 -7.64 -17.75
C ASN A 96 7.27 -8.24 -16.68
N VAL A 97 6.24 -8.97 -17.10
CA VAL A 97 5.38 -9.72 -16.18
C VAL A 97 6.19 -10.87 -15.58
N ILE A 98 6.36 -10.85 -14.26
CA ILE A 98 7.02 -11.91 -13.48
C ILE A 98 6.03 -13.04 -13.22
N VAL A 99 4.82 -12.68 -12.79
CA VAL A 99 3.72 -13.63 -12.56
C VAL A 99 2.40 -12.96 -12.85
N GLN A 100 1.45 -13.76 -13.33
CA GLN A 100 0.06 -13.38 -13.55
C GLN A 100 -0.84 -14.48 -13.02
N TYR A 101 -1.87 -14.07 -12.30
CA TYR A 101 -2.98 -14.91 -11.88
C TYR A 101 -4.25 -14.32 -12.48
N ASP A 102 -5.00 -15.14 -13.20
CA ASP A 102 -6.33 -14.81 -13.68
C ASP A 102 -7.34 -15.66 -12.94
N TYR A 103 -8.44 -15.04 -12.53
CA TYR A 103 -9.51 -15.69 -11.80
C TYR A 103 -10.79 -15.55 -12.60
N THR A 104 -11.53 -16.65 -12.65
CA THR A 104 -12.90 -16.64 -13.14
C THR A 104 -13.81 -17.04 -11.99
N TYR A 105 -15.05 -16.62 -12.05
CA TYR A 105 -16.03 -16.90 -11.02
C TYR A 105 -17.30 -17.47 -11.64
N ASP A 106 -17.94 -18.39 -10.94
CA ASP A 106 -19.26 -18.87 -11.32
C ASP A 106 -20.35 -17.81 -11.05
N GLY A 107 -21.59 -18.07 -11.45
CA GLY A 107 -22.71 -17.16 -11.22
C GLY A 107 -23.06 -16.93 -9.74
N ALA A 108 -22.48 -17.73 -8.82
CA ALA A 108 -22.60 -17.55 -7.38
C ALA A 108 -21.40 -16.80 -6.76
N GLY A 109 -20.39 -16.45 -7.56
CA GLY A 109 -19.20 -15.72 -7.13
C GLY A 109 -18.10 -16.61 -6.55
N ASN A 110 -18.14 -17.93 -6.76
CA ASN A 110 -17.07 -18.82 -6.32
C ASN A 110 -15.95 -18.84 -7.36
N PRO A 111 -14.67 -18.83 -6.95
CA PRO A 111 -13.55 -18.89 -7.88
C PRO A 111 -13.55 -20.25 -8.59
N MET A 112 -13.55 -20.21 -9.92
CA MET A 112 -13.30 -21.38 -10.76
C MET A 112 -11.79 -21.49 -10.96
N HIS A 113 -11.20 -22.53 -10.39
CA HIS A 113 -9.85 -22.94 -10.73
C HIS A 113 -9.88 -23.70 -12.06
N HIS A 114 -9.04 -23.28 -13.01
CA HIS A 114 -8.65 -24.10 -14.14
C HIS A 114 -7.43 -24.95 -13.78
#